data_AF-A0A1G6T6B4-F1
#
_entry.id   AF-A0A1G6T6B4-F1
#
_cell.length_a   1.000
_cell.length_b   1.000
_cell.length_c   1.000
_cell.angle_alpha   90.00
_cell.angle_beta   90.00
_cell.angle_gamma   90.00
#
_symmetry.space_group_name_H-M   'P 1'
#
loop_
_entity.id
_entity.type
_entity.pdbx_description
1 polymer ?
#
loop_
_entity_poly.entity_id
_entity_poly.type
_entity_poly.pdbx_seq_one_letter_code
_entity_poly.pdbx_strand_id
1 'polypeptide(L)' 'MRVLEVPNVKLRELILSDAEDRYQWCLDKEVIKHLNMPSTYPPFSKKETEE' A
#
# COMPACT_ATOMS: atom_id res chain seq x y z
N MET A 1 -25.93 3.35 -25.08
CA MET A 1 -25.08 2.47 -24.24
C MET A 1 -23.98 3.32 -23.63
N ARG A 2 -23.80 3.34 -22.31
CA ARG A 2 -22.58 3.87 -21.69
C ARG A 2 -21.53 2.77 -21.75
N VAL A 3 -20.39 3.04 -22.37
CA VAL A 3 -19.21 2.18 -22.22
C VAL A 3 -18.67 2.45 -20.83
N LEU A 4 -18.69 1.44 -19.96
CA LEU A 4 -17.99 1.52 -18.69
C LEU A 4 -16.50 1.45 -19.01
N GLU A 5 -15.83 2.62 -19.02
CA GLU A 5 -14.37 2.68 -19.06
C GLU A 5 -13.85 2.11 -17.74
N VAL A 6 -13.53 0.82 -17.76
CA VAL A 6 -12.92 0.17 -16.61
C VAL A 6 -11.43 0.48 -16.60
N PRO A 7 -10.83 0.72 -15.42
CA PRO A 7 -9.40 0.97 -15.33
C PRO A 7 -8.62 -0.26 -15.80
N ASN A 8 -7.59 -0.03 -16.61
CA ASN A 8 -6.65 -1.08 -17.00
C ASN A 8 -5.67 -1.32 -15.85
N VAL A 9 -5.98 -2.30 -15.00
CA VAL A 9 -5.16 -2.67 -13.85
C VAL A 9 -4.21 -3.80 -14.26
N LYS A 10 -2.91 -3.60 -14.03
CA LYS A 10 -1.88 -4.62 -14.25
C LYS A 10 -1.17 -4.93 -12.93
N LEU A 11 -1.10 -6.20 -12.59
CA LEU A 11 -0.30 -6.68 -11.46
C LEU A 11 1.13 -6.92 -11.95
N ARG A 12 2.09 -6.54 -11.12
CA ARG A 12 3.52 -6.80 -11.31
C ARG A 12 4.15 -7.03 -9.95
N GLU A 13 5.37 -7.55 -9.95
CA GLU A 13 6.14 -7.64 -8.71
C GLU A 13 6.52 -6.26 -8.19
N LEU A 14 6.63 -6.17 -6.87
CA LEU A 14 7.09 -4.99 -6.17
C LEU A 14 8.60 -4.87 -6.30
N ILE A 15 9.08 -3.65 -6.49
CA ILE A 15 10.49 -3.31 -6.55
C ILE A 15 10.80 -2.25 -5.47
N LEU A 16 12.08 -2.06 -5.16
CA LEU A 16 12.51 -1.14 -4.11
C LEU A 16 12.00 0.30 -4.31
N SER A 17 11.90 0.77 -5.56
CA SER A 17 11.35 2.10 -5.86
C SER A 17 9.87 2.28 -5.50
N ASP A 18 9.14 1.18 -5.26
CA ASP A 18 7.75 1.23 -4.81
C ASP A 18 7.63 1.43 -3.28
N ALA A 19 8.74 1.56 -2.55
CA ALA A 19 8.76 1.69 -1.09
C ALA A 19 7.93 2.88 -0.58
N GLU A 20 7.98 4.02 -1.27
CA GLU A 20 7.16 5.19 -0.89
C GLU A 20 5.66 4.88 -1.01
N ASP A 21 5.24 4.33 -2.15
CA ASP A 21 3.84 3.97 -2.38
C ASP A 21 3.37 2.96 -1.33
N ARG A 22 4.18 1.94 -1.01
CA ARG A 22 3.89 0.97 0.06
C ARG A 22 3.79 1.62 1.44
N TYR A 23 4.66 2.59 1.73
CA TYR A 23 4.64 3.30 3.00
C TYR A 23 3.35 4.11 3.16
N GLN A 24 2.81 4.70 2.09
CA GLN A 24 1.53 5.40 2.14
C GLN A 24 0.37 4.47 2.55
N TRP A 25 0.37 3.20 2.13
CA TRP A 25 -0.61 2.20 2.61
C TRP A 25 -0.47 1.93 4.10
N CYS A 26 0.74 2.03 4.66
CA CYS A 26 0.99 1.90 6.10
C CYS A 26 0.57 3.13 6.92
N LEU A 27 0.14 4.22 6.26
CA LEU A 27 -0.44 5.40 6.90
C LEU A 27 -1.98 5.40 6.82
N ASP A 28 -2.58 4.53 6.02
CA ASP A 28 -4.04 4.44 5.94
C ASP A 28 -4.59 3.61 7.10
N LYS A 29 -5.23 4.28 8.06
CA LYS A 29 -5.81 3.64 9.25
C LYS A 29 -6.89 2.60 8.92
N GLU A 30 -7.65 2.79 7.84
CA GLU A 30 -8.66 1.82 7.43
C GLU A 30 -8.01 0.56 6.88
N VAL A 31 -6.92 0.71 6.13
CA VAL A 31 -6.11 -0.44 5.66
C VAL A 31 -5.49 -1.17 6.85
N ILE A 32 -4.83 -0.44 7.75
CA ILE A 32 -4.09 -1.00 8.89
C ILE A 32 -5.00 -1.82 9.81
N LYS A 33 -6.26 -1.39 10.01
CA LYS A 33 -7.26 -2.13 10.80
C LYS A 33 -7.47 -3.58 10.36
N HIS A 34 -7.21 -3.87 9.08
CA HIS A 34 -7.37 -5.20 8.50
C HIS A 34 -6.05 -5.98 8.41
N LEU A 35 -4.92 -5.36 8.75
CA LEU A 35 -3.62 -6.02 8.74
C LEU A 35 -3.34 -6.67 10.11
N ASN A 36 -2.73 -7.85 10.10
CA ASN A 36 -2.27 -8.52 11.32
C ASN A 36 -0.96 -7.90 11.81
N MET A 37 -1.03 -6.65 12.26
CA MET A 37 0.12 -5.77 12.46
C MET A 37 0.23 -5.31 13.92
N PRO A 38 1.40 -4.78 14.32
CA PRO A 38 1.60 -4.21 15.65
C PRO A 38 0.53 -3.15 15.96
N SER A 39 0.17 -2.98 17.25
CA SER A 39 -0.80 -1.96 17.70
C SER A 39 -0.31 -0.51 17.56
N THR A 40 0.86 -0.32 16.95
CA THR A 40 1.51 0.98 16.74
C THR A 40 1.15 1.58 15.39
N TYR A 41 1.07 2.91 15.33
CA TYR A 41 0.78 3.65 14.11
C TYR A 41 1.90 4.67 13.81
N PRO A 42 2.50 4.66 12.60
CA PRO A 42 2.39 3.59 11.59
C PRO A 42 3.02 2.28 12.09
N PRO A 43 2.66 1.14 11.48
CA PRO A 43 3.16 -0.16 11.92
C PRO A 43 4.61 -0.43 11.48
N PHE A 44 5.10 0.28 10.46
CA PHE A 44 6.49 0.30 10.03
C PHE A 44 6.91 1.75 9.75
N SER A 45 8.19 2.07 9.98
CA SER A 45 8.79 3.31 9.51
C SER A 45 9.07 3.26 8.00
N LYS A 46 9.26 4.44 7.39
CA LYS A 46 9.65 4.54 5.97
C LYS A 46 10.96 3.79 5.69
N LYS A 47 11.94 3.90 6.60
CA LYS A 47 13.22 3.20 6.46
C LYS A 47 13.05 1.68 6.45
N GLU A 48 12.23 1.13 7.35
CA GLU A 48 11.91 -0.31 7.35
C GLU A 48 11.15 -0.74 6.09
N THR A 49 10.45 0.19 5.44
CA THR A 49 9.76 -0.10 4.17
C THR A 49 10.73 -0.13 2.99
N GLU A 50 11.87 0.56 3.07
CA GLU A 50 12.90 0.65 2.02
C GLU A 50 13.90 -0.53 2.03
N GLU A 51 13.89 -1.35 3.08
CA GLU A 51 14.70 -2.58 3.24
C GLU A 51 14.06 -3.79 2.52
#